data_AF-A0A4Y6V647-F1
#
_entry.id   AF-A0A4Y6V647-F1
#
_cell.length_a   1.000
_cell.length_b   1.000
_cell.length_c   1.000
_cell.angle_alpha   90.00
_cell.angle_beta   90.00
_cell.angle_gamma   90.00
#
_symmetry.space_group_name_H-M   'P 1'
#
loop_
_entity.id
_entity.type
_entity.pdbx_description
1 polymer ?
#
loop_
_entity_poly.entity_id
_entity_poly.type
_entity_poly.pdbx_seq_one_letter_code
_entity_poly.pdbx_strand_id
1 'polypeptide(L)'
;MMQPHTSAVIPCPLCRAPLRNTADFCEKCGAERHFGPRRIELISGMIGGCALITTASLLLRPFSLWTVLFALVGIFVGFFYAHVRFGVDRWLKGEGKHK
;
A
#
# COMPACT_ATOMS: atom_id res chain seq x y z
N MET A 1 31.08 -10.64 -27.99
CA MET A 1 29.61 -10.48 -27.84
C MET A 1 29.27 -10.84 -26.40
N MET A 2 28.87 -9.85 -25.60
CA MET A 2 28.59 -10.03 -24.17
C MET A 2 27.24 -10.73 -24.04
N GLN A 3 27.19 -11.99 -23.59
CA GLN A 3 25.93 -12.63 -23.25
C GLN A 3 25.42 -12.01 -21.95
N PRO A 4 24.18 -11.48 -21.90
CA PRO A 4 23.62 -11.00 -20.65
C PRO A 4 23.34 -12.19 -19.74
N HIS A 5 24.25 -12.43 -18.79
CA HIS A 5 23.99 -13.28 -17.62
C HIS A 5 23.02 -12.56 -16.68
N THR A 6 21.73 -12.54 -17.02
CA THR A 6 20.71 -11.91 -16.16
C THR A 6 19.43 -12.73 -16.10
N SER A 7 19.51 -14.02 -15.84
CA SER A 7 18.41 -14.75 -15.20
C SER A 7 18.60 -14.69 -13.69
N ALA A 8 18.50 -13.48 -13.12
CA ALA A 8 18.30 -13.32 -11.68
C ALA A 8 16.91 -13.89 -11.35
N VAL A 9 16.88 -15.19 -11.09
CA VAL A 9 15.70 -15.89 -10.63
C VAL A 9 15.57 -15.59 -9.14
N ILE A 10 14.55 -14.83 -8.76
CA ILE A 10 14.22 -14.57 -7.36
C ILE A 10 13.18 -15.60 -6.91
N PRO A 11 13.21 -16.06 -5.64
CA PRO A 11 12.15 -16.90 -5.12
C PRO A 11 10.88 -16.06 -4.90
N CYS A 12 9.72 -16.58 -5.30
CA CYS A 12 8.44 -15.97 -4.94
C CYS A 12 8.30 -15.88 -3.41
N PRO A 13 7.98 -14.72 -2.82
CA PRO A 13 7.90 -14.59 -1.37
C PRO A 13 6.71 -15.34 -0.74
N LEU A 14 5.74 -15.80 -1.54
CA LEU A 14 4.60 -16.59 -1.07
C LEU A 14 4.84 -18.11 -1.18
N CYS A 15 5.22 -18.60 -2.36
CA CYS A 15 5.32 -20.05 -2.62
C CYS A 15 6.76 -20.55 -2.84
N ARG A 16 7.75 -19.66 -2.82
CA ARG A 16 9.18 -19.92 -3.06
C ARG A 16 9.52 -20.53 -4.44
N ALA A 17 8.56 -20.56 -5.36
CA ALA A 17 8.81 -20.98 -6.73
C ALA A 17 9.78 -20.01 -7.43
N PRO A 18 10.60 -20.50 -8.39
CA PRO A 18 11.50 -19.65 -9.16
C PRO A 18 10.70 -18.64 -9.99
N LEU A 19 11.03 -17.37 -9.84
CA LEU A 19 10.36 -16.27 -10.51
C LEU A 19 11.39 -15.40 -11.23
N ARG A 20 11.07 -14.96 -12.46
CA ARG A 20 11.90 -13.99 -13.17
C ARG A 20 11.78 -12.63 -12.48
N ASN A 21 12.90 -11.89 -12.35
CA ASN A 21 12.89 -10.57 -11.71
C ASN A 21 11.95 -9.55 -12.40
N THR A 22 11.68 -9.75 -13.69
CA THR A 22 10.76 -8.93 -14.50
C THR A 22 9.32 -9.47 -14.52
N ALA A 23 9.00 -10.52 -13.77
CA ALA A 23 7.64 -11.05 -13.74
C ALA A 23 6.74 -10.19 -12.85
N ASP A 24 5.57 -9.85 -13.35
CA ASP A 24 4.53 -9.13 -12.61
C ASP A 24 3.57 -10.07 -11.86
N PHE A 25 3.55 -11.36 -12.23
CA PHE A 25 2.74 -12.39 -11.59
C PHE A 25 3.49 -13.71 -11.46
N CYS A 26 3.12 -14.51 -10.47
CA CYS A 26 3.65 -15.85 -10.25
C CYS A 26 2.72 -16.90 -10.85
N GLU A 27 3.20 -17.63 -11.87
CA GLU A 27 2.44 -18.69 -12.56
C GLU A 27 2.03 -19.86 -11.65
N LYS A 28 2.74 -20.09 -10.54
CA LYS A 28 2.44 -21.20 -9.62
C LYS A 28 1.36 -20.89 -8.58
N CYS A 29 1.40 -19.69 -7.99
CA CYS A 29 0.49 -19.35 -6.88
C CYS A 29 -0.47 -18.19 -7.18
N GLY A 30 -0.35 -17.57 -8.35
CA GLY A 30 -1.14 -16.40 -8.74
C GLY A 30 -0.84 -15.15 -7.92
N ALA A 31 0.32 -15.07 -7.26
CA ALA A 31 0.73 -13.85 -6.60
C ALA A 31 1.04 -12.75 -7.61
N GLU A 32 0.64 -11.52 -7.33
CA GLU A 32 0.85 -10.36 -8.20
C GLU A 32 1.75 -9.34 -7.50
N ARG A 33 2.61 -8.69 -8.30
CA ARG A 33 3.47 -7.59 -7.85
C ARG A 33 2.63 -6.31 -7.82
N HIS A 34 2.49 -5.75 -6.63
CA HIS A 34 1.77 -4.49 -6.42
C HIS A 34 2.73 -3.36 -6.08
N PHE A 35 2.56 -2.26 -6.81
CA PHE A 35 3.27 -1.01 -6.60
C PHE A 35 2.35 -0.04 -5.86
N GLY A 36 2.81 0.46 -4.71
CA GLY A 36 2.08 1.46 -3.93
C GLY A 36 0.91 0.92 -3.09
N PRO A 37 0.17 1.82 -2.40
CA PRO A 37 -0.94 1.47 -1.52
C PRO A 37 -2.14 0.93 -2.29
N ARG A 38 -2.82 -0.09 -1.74
CA ARG A 38 -4.13 -0.50 -2.26
C ARG A 38 -5.19 0.53 -1.89
N ARG A 39 -6.30 0.56 -2.63
CA ARG A 39 -7.43 1.47 -2.35
C ARG A 39 -7.91 1.35 -0.90
N ILE A 40 -8.02 0.13 -0.36
CA ILE A 40 -8.48 -0.11 1.02
C ILE A 40 -7.47 0.44 2.04
N GLU A 41 -6.17 0.30 1.77
CA GLU A 41 -5.10 0.79 2.66
C GLU A 41 -5.00 2.32 2.61
N LEU A 42 -5.22 2.91 1.44
CA LEU A 42 -5.28 4.34 1.24
C LEU A 42 -6.47 4.95 1.99
N ILE A 43 -7.66 4.38 1.80
CA ILE A 43 -8.91 4.84 2.43
C ILE A 43 -8.82 4.66 3.95
N SER A 44 -8.32 3.53 4.44
CA SER A 44 -8.14 3.31 5.88
C SER A 44 -7.12 4.28 6.49
N GLY A 45 -6.04 4.61 5.78
CA GLY A 45 -5.10 5.65 6.17
C GLY A 45 -5.75 7.03 6.29
N MET A 46 -6.50 7.45 5.26
CA MET A 46 -7.23 8.73 5.27
C MET A 46 -8.26 8.81 6.40
N ILE A 47 -9.08 7.77 6.58
CA ILE A 47 -10.10 7.72 7.64
C ILE A 47 -9.44 7.75 9.02
N GLY A 48 -8.36 6.97 9.21
CA GLY A 48 -7.61 6.95 10.47
C GLY A 48 -7.01 8.31 10.81
N GLY A 49 -6.36 8.97 9.84
CA GLY A 49 -5.80 10.30 10.03
C GLY A 49 -6.89 11.36 10.30
N CYS A 50 -8.00 11.31 9.57
CA CYS A 50 -9.16 12.19 9.78
C CYS A 50 -9.71 12.01 11.20
N ALA A 51 -10.00 10.78 11.61
CA ALA A 51 -10.57 10.49 12.93
C ALA A 51 -9.63 10.93 14.05
N LEU A 52 -8.34 10.57 13.98
CA LEU A 52 -7.37 10.89 15.03
C LEU A 52 -7.22 12.40 15.24
N ILE A 53 -7.00 13.15 14.15
CA ILE A 53 -6.77 14.60 14.26
C ILE A 53 -8.07 15.32 14.64
N THR A 54 -9.23 14.88 14.13
CA THR A 54 -10.52 15.47 14.50
C THR A 54 -10.86 15.20 15.96
N THR A 55 -10.67 13.97 16.46
CA THR A 55 -10.89 13.64 17.87
C THR A 55 -9.95 14.45 18.76
N ALA A 56 -8.67 14.58 18.40
CA ALA A 56 -7.73 15.43 19.14
C ALA A 56 -8.19 16.90 19.18
N SER A 57 -8.67 17.44 18.05
CA SER A 57 -9.23 18.80 18.01
C SER A 57 -10.46 18.97 18.89
N LEU A 58 -11.37 17.98 18.90
CA LEU A 58 -12.60 18.05 19.70
C LEU A 58 -12.30 17.97 21.20
N LEU A 59 -11.27 17.22 21.61
CA LEU A 59 -10.80 17.17 22.99
C LEU A 59 -10.23 18.50 23.47
N LEU A 60 -9.49 19.21 22.60
CA LEU A 60 -8.91 20.51 22.93
C LEU A 60 -9.94 21.64 22.94
N ARG A 61 -10.89 21.62 21.99
CA ARG A 61 -11.94 22.63 21.90
C ARG A 61 -13.21 22.01 21.32
N PRO A 62 -14.25 21.78 22.13
CA PRO A 62 -15.48 21.19 21.64
C PRO A 62 -16.16 22.14 20.64
N PHE A 63 -16.50 21.60 19.47
CA PHE A 63 -17.29 22.26 18.41
C PHE A 63 -16.80 23.65 17.99
N SER A 64 -15.80 23.67 17.10
CA SER A 64 -15.33 24.88 16.42
C SER A 64 -15.25 24.63 14.92
N LEU A 65 -15.45 25.65 14.07
CA LEU A 65 -15.22 25.54 12.61
C LEU A 65 -13.81 25.06 12.27
N TRP A 66 -12.85 25.26 13.18
CA TRP A 66 -11.49 24.75 13.07
C TRP A 66 -11.42 23.22 13.00
N THR A 67 -12.40 22.48 13.52
CA THR A 67 -12.42 21.01 13.45
C THR A 67 -12.48 20.51 12.00
N VAL A 68 -13.11 21.26 11.10
CA VAL A 68 -13.15 20.92 9.67
C VAL A 68 -11.76 21.04 9.04
N LEU A 69 -11.00 22.08 9.39
CA LEU A 69 -9.62 22.23 8.91
C LEU A 69 -8.73 21.10 9.44
N PHE A 70 -8.87 20.75 10.72
CA PHE A 70 -8.16 19.63 11.33
C PHE A 70 -8.52 18.28 10.69
N ALA A 71 -9.78 18.07 10.33
CA ALA A 71 -10.21 16.88 9.58
C ALA A 71 -9.52 16.80 8.20
N LEU A 72 -9.47 17.90 7.45
CA LEU A 72 -8.78 17.95 6.15
C LEU A 72 -7.29 17.66 6.30
N VAL A 73 -6.61 18.28 7.28
CA VAL A 73 -5.21 17.98 7.59
C VAL A 73 -5.03 16.51 7.95
N GLY A 74 -5.95 15.93 8.73
CA GLY A 74 -5.96 14.51 9.05
C GLY A 74 -6.05 13.60 7.83
N ILE A 75 -6.91 13.92 6.86
CA ILE A 75 -7.01 13.18 5.60
C ILE A 75 -5.68 13.23 4.85
N PHE A 76 -5.06 14.41 4.72
CA PHE A 76 -3.77 14.56 4.06
C PHE A 76 -2.66 13.76 4.76
N VAL A 77 -2.56 13.87 6.08
CA VAL A 77 -1.57 13.11 6.86
C VAL A 77 -1.79 11.61 6.69
N GLY A 78 -3.04 11.15 6.74
CA GLY A 78 -3.39 9.75 6.51
C GLY A 78 -3.05 9.24 5.11
N PHE A 79 -3.29 10.07 4.09
CA PHE A 79 -2.91 9.82 2.70
C PHE A 79 -1.39 9.66 2.55
N PHE A 80 -0.61 10.62 3.04
CA PHE A 80 0.85 10.57 2.98
C PHE A 80 1.42 9.38 3.74
N TYR A 81 0.87 9.10 4.92
CA TYR A 81 1.25 7.92 5.70
C TYR A 81 1.05 6.62 4.91
N ALA A 82 -0.10 6.44 4.24
CA ALA A 82 -0.36 5.27 3.42
C ALA A 82 0.64 5.15 2.26
N HIS A 83 0.98 6.26 1.59
CA HIS A 83 1.95 6.27 0.50
C HIS A 83 3.38 5.95 0.97
N VAL A 84 3.81 6.47 2.12
CA VAL A 84 5.13 6.16 2.68
C VAL A 84 5.19 4.72 3.18
N ARG A 85 4.15 4.26 3.89
CA ARG A 85 4.12 2.91 4.48
C ARG A 85 4.02 1.79 3.44
N PHE A 86 3.30 2.03 2.35
CA PHE A 86 3.01 1.04 1.32
C PHE A 86 3.63 1.38 -0.04
N GLY A 87 4.56 2.34 -0.08
CA GLY A 87 5.25 2.75 -1.32
C GLY A 87 6.27 1.74 -1.85
N VAL A 88 6.62 0.73 -1.05
CA VAL A 88 7.59 -0.31 -1.43
C VAL A 88 6.90 -1.43 -2.19
N ASP A 89 7.60 -1.96 -3.20
CA ASP A 89 7.20 -3.15 -3.95
C ASP A 89 6.90 -4.33 -3.03
N ARG A 90 5.74 -4.95 -3.26
CA ARG A 90 5.30 -6.11 -2.48
C ARG A 90 4.52 -7.07 -3.34
N TRP A 91 4.56 -8.32 -2.93
CA TRP A 91 3.82 -9.40 -3.55
C TRP A 91 2.59 -9.70 -2.72
N LEU A 92 1.42 -9.65 -3.36
CA LEU A 92 0.16 -9.98 -2.71
C LEU A 92 -0.43 -11.21 -3.39
N LYS A 93 -1.21 -11.99 -2.65
CA LYS A 93 -1.97 -13.09 -3.22
C LYS A 93 -2.97 -12.47 -4.20
N GLY A 94 -2.86 -12.77 -5.49
CA GLY A 94 -3.82 -12.32 -6.48
C GLY A 94 -5.19 -12.86 -6.12
N GLU A 95 -6.23 -12.05 -6.30
CA GLU A 95 -7.61 -12.35 -5.89
C GLU A 95 -8.28 -13.44 -6.77
N GLY A 96 -7.53 -14.45 -7.21
CA GLY A 96 -8.08 -15.67 -7.80
C GLY A 96 -8.57 -15.52 -9.23
N LYS A 97 -7.88 -14.78 -10.10
CA LYS A 97 -8.15 -14.78 -11.55
C LYS A 97 -7.27 -15.74 -12.35
N HIS A 98 -6.98 -16.91 -11.79
CA HIS A 98 -6.53 -18.06 -12.57
C HIS A 98 -7.43 -19.26 -12.25
N LYS A 99 -8.57 -19.29 -12.92
CA LYS A 99 -9.24 -20.52 -13.34
C LYS A 99 -9.43 -20.43 -14.84
#